data_AF-A0A812IUG3-F1
#
_entry.id   AF-A0A812IUG3-F1
#
_cell.length_a   1.000
_cell.length_b   1.000
_cell.length_c   1.000
_cell.angle_alpha   90.00
_cell.angle_beta   90.00
_cell.angle_gamma   90.00
#
_symmetry.space_group_name_H-M   'P 1'
#
loop_
_entity.id
_entity.type
_entity.pdbx_description
1 polymer ?
#
loop_
_entity_poly.entity_id
_entity_poly.type
_entity_poly.pdbx_seq_one_letter_code
_entity_poly.pdbx_strand_id
1 'polypeptide(L)'
;MTGSGRQPVPHQPRPCPLSTYKSGQGSWPCARCPPGSQTNGTGRTSAEACMCHDTYYELRDASNKLLSCIPCPNNSGVVGFHRHRHEDCRCWHGFVREPASEDERLQYCRPAEPCNVSDLLSNLTGPEAYKLKMGSCEARANSSLLPDGLACSLACNAGFGAQLGSDIFRAVDLTLDCEDGTLVRRPPEGYLWCSEASWELPPLVFLGIATAATALGGAAIELRQHRLERRYAQALKPRPVPRPKRASSGASNDHSTGELFSLPNT
;
A
#
# COMPACT_ATOMS: atom_id res chain seq x y z
N MET A 1 -48.25 -71.93 2.86
CA MET A 1 -47.68 -71.30 1.65
C MET A 1 -47.54 -69.81 1.93
N THR A 2 -46.38 -69.39 2.44
CA THR A 2 -46.08 -67.99 2.79
C THR A 2 -45.67 -67.23 1.53
N GLY A 3 -46.60 -66.45 0.98
CA GLY A 3 -46.34 -65.54 -0.13
C GLY A 3 -45.50 -64.36 0.33
N SER A 4 -44.22 -64.35 -0.05
CA SER A 4 -43.28 -63.25 0.22
C SER A 4 -43.60 -62.09 -0.72
N GLY A 5 -44.28 -61.07 -0.18
CA GLY A 5 -44.52 -59.80 -0.87
C GLY A 5 -43.21 -59.04 -1.04
N ARG A 6 -42.65 -59.05 -2.26
CA ARG A 6 -41.51 -58.20 -2.62
C ARG A 6 -41.98 -56.74 -2.57
N GLN A 7 -41.46 -55.98 -1.61
CA GLN A 7 -41.55 -54.51 -1.62
C GLN A 7 -40.91 -53.98 -2.92
N PRO A 8 -41.51 -52.99 -3.61
CA PRO A 8 -40.83 -52.27 -4.66
C PRO A 8 -39.67 -51.50 -4.04
N VAL A 9 -38.45 -51.84 -4.45
CA VAL A 9 -37.24 -51.09 -4.07
C VAL A 9 -37.47 -49.64 -4.53
N PRO A 10 -37.44 -48.63 -3.64
CA PRO A 10 -37.57 -47.25 -4.09
C PRO A 10 -36.43 -47.00 -5.08
N HIS A 11 -36.77 -46.55 -6.30
CA HIS A 11 -35.80 -46.13 -7.30
C HIS A 11 -34.99 -44.98 -6.72
N GLN A 12 -33.90 -45.29 -6.00
CA GLN A 12 -33.00 -44.29 -5.45
C GLN A 12 -32.45 -43.49 -6.64
N PRO A 13 -32.74 -42.19 -6.72
CA PRO A 13 -32.21 -41.37 -7.80
C PRO A 13 -30.69 -41.32 -7.64
N ARG A 14 -29.96 -42.06 -8.49
CA ARG A 14 -28.50 -42.01 -8.47
C ARG A 14 -28.06 -40.57 -8.76
N PRO A 15 -27.11 -40.02 -7.98
CA PRO A 15 -26.55 -38.71 -8.25
C PRO A 15 -25.78 -38.74 -9.57
N CYS A 16 -25.87 -37.67 -10.35
CA CYS A 16 -25.09 -37.55 -11.58
C CYS A 16 -23.59 -37.45 -11.24
N PRO A 17 -22.71 -38.18 -11.96
CA PRO A 17 -21.27 -38.04 -11.80
C PRO A 17 -20.80 -36.63 -12.18
N LEU A 18 -19.54 -36.31 -11.87
CA LEU A 18 -18.92 -35.05 -12.25
C LEU A 18 -19.02 -34.84 -13.77
N SER A 19 -19.16 -33.58 -14.19
CA SER A 19 -19.31 -33.16 -15.60
C SER A 19 -20.64 -33.60 -16.24
N THR A 20 -21.64 -33.98 -15.43
CA THR A 20 -22.99 -34.31 -15.90
C THR A 20 -24.07 -33.74 -14.98
N TYR A 21 -25.26 -33.48 -15.52
CA TYR A 21 -26.41 -32.90 -14.80
C TYR A 21 -27.75 -33.52 -15.25
N LYS A 22 -28.83 -33.31 -14.49
CA LYS A 22 -30.19 -33.71 -14.89
C LYS A 22 -31.25 -32.66 -14.52
N SER A 23 -32.08 -32.20 -15.45
CA SER A 23 -33.02 -31.08 -15.25
C SER A 23 -34.27 -31.39 -14.39
N GLY A 24 -34.26 -32.43 -13.56
CA GLY A 24 -35.39 -32.77 -12.69
C GLY A 24 -35.14 -33.91 -11.70
N GLN A 25 -36.05 -34.06 -10.73
CA GLN A 25 -36.10 -35.23 -9.85
C GLN A 25 -36.70 -36.42 -10.60
N GLY A 26 -35.92 -37.49 -10.77
CA GLY A 26 -36.34 -38.70 -11.48
C GLY A 26 -35.15 -39.57 -11.90
N SER A 27 -35.47 -40.68 -12.58
CA SER A 27 -34.50 -41.64 -13.14
C SER A 27 -34.06 -41.28 -14.57
N TRP A 28 -34.10 -39.99 -14.93
CA TRP A 28 -33.62 -39.51 -16.23
C TRP A 28 -32.10 -39.67 -16.35
N PRO A 29 -31.59 -40.02 -17.55
CA PRO A 29 -30.15 -40.09 -17.78
C PRO A 29 -29.51 -38.71 -17.59
N CYS A 30 -28.29 -38.69 -17.05
CA CYS A 30 -27.55 -37.45 -16.88
C CYS A 30 -27.06 -36.93 -18.24
N ALA A 31 -27.34 -35.66 -18.53
CA ALA A 31 -26.80 -34.95 -19.67
C ALA A 31 -25.34 -34.57 -19.40
N ARG A 32 -24.48 -34.64 -20.42
CA ARG A 32 -23.09 -34.21 -20.32
C ARG A 32 -22.99 -32.69 -20.41
N CYS A 33 -22.08 -32.10 -19.65
CA CYS A 33 -21.68 -30.72 -19.85
C CYS A 33 -20.88 -30.57 -21.16
N PRO A 34 -20.82 -29.36 -21.75
CA PRO A 34 -19.99 -29.07 -22.91
C PRO A 34 -18.50 -29.44 -22.73
N PRO A 35 -17.75 -29.73 -23.80
CA PRO A 35 -16.31 -29.94 -23.72
C PRO A 35 -15.59 -28.75 -23.05
N GLY A 36 -14.56 -29.03 -22.23
CA GLY A 36 -13.83 -27.98 -21.49
C GLY A 36 -14.56 -27.44 -20.26
N SER A 37 -15.69 -28.05 -19.87
CA SER A 37 -16.43 -27.72 -18.65
C SER A 37 -16.58 -28.92 -17.72
N GLN A 38 -16.79 -28.59 -16.44
CA GLN A 38 -17.11 -29.54 -15.39
C GLN A 38 -18.22 -28.99 -14.52
N THR A 39 -18.91 -29.87 -13.79
CA THR A 39 -19.83 -29.43 -12.76
C THR A 39 -19.07 -29.05 -11.50
N ASN A 40 -19.59 -28.11 -10.70
CA ASN A 40 -19.02 -27.77 -9.38
C ASN A 40 -19.19 -28.90 -8.32
N GLY A 41 -19.34 -30.16 -8.73
CA GLY A 41 -19.61 -31.30 -7.86
C GLY A 41 -20.54 -32.33 -8.50
N THR A 42 -20.80 -33.43 -7.79
CA THR A 42 -21.72 -34.49 -8.21
C THR A 42 -23.18 -34.14 -7.87
N GLY A 43 -24.13 -34.87 -8.45
CA GLY A 43 -25.55 -34.74 -8.15
C GLY A 43 -26.24 -33.50 -8.71
N ARG A 44 -25.64 -32.81 -9.70
CA ARG A 44 -26.20 -31.55 -10.22
C ARG A 44 -27.51 -31.75 -10.97
N THR A 45 -28.43 -30.82 -10.75
CA THR A 45 -29.79 -30.86 -11.28
C THR A 45 -30.10 -29.77 -12.30
N SER A 46 -29.10 -29.01 -12.74
CA SER A 46 -29.27 -27.91 -13.71
C SER A 46 -28.07 -27.84 -14.65
N ALA A 47 -28.32 -27.41 -15.89
CA ALA A 47 -27.28 -27.15 -16.88
C ALA A 47 -26.41 -25.93 -16.50
N GLU A 48 -26.96 -25.03 -15.67
CA GLU A 48 -26.25 -23.86 -15.16
C GLU A 48 -25.06 -24.26 -14.27
N ALA A 49 -25.12 -25.46 -13.68
CA ALA A 49 -24.06 -25.98 -12.81
C ALA A 49 -22.80 -26.41 -13.57
N CYS A 50 -22.84 -26.47 -14.91
CA CYS A 50 -21.67 -26.64 -15.74
C CYS A 50 -20.88 -25.33 -15.80
N MET A 51 -19.58 -25.39 -15.51
CA MET A 51 -18.67 -24.25 -15.51
C MET A 51 -17.41 -24.60 -16.30
N CYS A 52 -16.89 -23.64 -17.06
CA CYS A 52 -15.65 -23.85 -17.81
C CYS A 52 -14.42 -23.83 -16.87
N HIS A 53 -13.36 -24.53 -17.25
CA HIS A 53 -12.06 -24.41 -16.57
C HIS A 53 -11.53 -22.98 -16.63
N ASP A 54 -10.61 -22.64 -15.74
CA ASP A 54 -10.08 -21.28 -15.60
C ASP A 54 -9.34 -20.77 -16.85
N THR A 55 -8.96 -21.66 -17.79
CA THR A 55 -8.35 -21.29 -19.08
C THR A 55 -9.37 -21.02 -20.19
N TYR A 56 -10.67 -21.03 -19.88
CA TYR A 56 -11.76 -20.85 -20.84
C TYR A 56 -12.80 -19.87 -20.28
N TYR A 57 -13.36 -19.04 -21.17
CA TYR A 57 -14.56 -18.27 -20.87
C TYR A 57 -15.82 -18.98 -21.40
N GLU A 58 -16.92 -18.73 -20.73
CA GLU A 58 -18.24 -19.32 -20.88
C GLU A 58 -19.07 -18.55 -21.89
N LEU A 59 -19.53 -19.24 -22.93
CA LEU A 59 -20.62 -18.77 -23.77
C LEU A 59 -21.93 -19.33 -23.21
N ARG A 60 -22.80 -18.46 -22.69
CA ARG A 60 -24.12 -18.83 -22.14
C ARG A 60 -25.26 -18.27 -22.97
N ASP A 61 -26.40 -18.95 -22.97
CA ASP A 61 -27.64 -18.43 -23.55
C ASP A 61 -28.41 -17.53 -22.59
N ALA A 62 -29.54 -16.97 -23.05
CA ALA A 62 -30.42 -16.12 -22.23
C ALA A 62 -31.05 -16.86 -21.02
N SER A 63 -31.02 -18.20 -21.00
CA SER A 63 -31.46 -19.04 -19.88
C SER A 63 -30.30 -19.49 -18.98
N ASN A 64 -29.14 -18.83 -19.09
CA ASN A 64 -27.93 -19.09 -18.30
C ASN A 64 -27.34 -20.50 -18.48
N LYS A 65 -27.76 -21.22 -19.53
CA LYS A 65 -27.23 -22.53 -19.87
C LYS A 65 -25.89 -22.36 -20.57
N LEU A 66 -24.89 -23.13 -20.13
CA LEU A 66 -23.59 -23.17 -20.78
C LEU A 66 -23.71 -23.81 -22.17
N LEU A 67 -23.43 -23.03 -23.22
CA LEU A 67 -23.42 -23.48 -24.61
C LEU A 67 -22.06 -24.06 -24.98
N SER A 68 -20.99 -23.32 -24.68
CA SER A 68 -19.61 -23.72 -25.00
C SER A 68 -18.58 -23.05 -24.09
N CYS A 69 -17.40 -23.65 -24.04
CA CYS A 69 -16.20 -23.07 -23.43
C CYS A 69 -15.25 -22.64 -24.53
N ILE A 70 -14.91 -21.35 -24.54
CA ILE A 70 -14.00 -20.78 -25.54
C ILE A 70 -12.66 -20.51 -24.84
N PRO A 71 -11.54 -21.01 -25.38
CA PRO A 71 -10.25 -20.86 -24.73
C PRO A 71 -9.85 -19.39 -24.65
N CYS A 72 -9.29 -19.01 -23.51
CA CYS A 72 -8.55 -17.76 -23.40
C CYS A 72 -7.23 -17.86 -24.19
N PRO A 73 -6.62 -16.73 -24.56
CA PRO A 73 -5.28 -16.68 -25.15
C PRO A 73 -4.22 -17.44 -24.34
N ASN A 74 -3.10 -17.79 -24.97
CA ASN A 74 -2.01 -18.50 -24.29
C ASN A 74 -1.50 -17.72 -23.08
N ASN A 75 -1.21 -18.45 -22.00
CA ASN A 75 -0.78 -17.92 -20.69
C ASN A 75 -1.76 -16.93 -20.05
N SER A 76 -3.05 -17.09 -20.35
CA SER A 76 -4.12 -16.34 -19.71
C SER A 76 -5.23 -17.26 -19.19
N GLY A 77 -6.06 -16.71 -18.33
CA GLY A 77 -7.24 -17.36 -17.79
C GLY A 77 -8.19 -16.36 -17.17
N VAL A 78 -9.35 -16.85 -16.76
CA VAL A 78 -10.39 -16.03 -16.17
C VAL A 78 -10.27 -16.03 -14.65
N VAL A 79 -10.19 -14.84 -14.06
CA VAL A 79 -10.10 -14.65 -12.61
C VAL A 79 -11.47 -14.22 -12.07
N GLY A 80 -12.05 -15.02 -11.18
CA GLY A 80 -13.33 -14.70 -10.53
C GLY A 80 -14.56 -15.41 -11.12
N PHE A 81 -15.74 -14.87 -10.80
CA PHE A 81 -17.05 -15.48 -11.08
C PHE A 81 -17.67 -15.07 -12.41
N HIS A 82 -17.28 -13.91 -12.95
CA HIS A 82 -17.74 -13.45 -14.25
C HIS A 82 -16.80 -14.00 -15.32
N ARG A 83 -17.26 -15.06 -15.99
CA ARG A 83 -16.49 -15.76 -17.01
C ARG A 83 -17.18 -15.70 -18.36
N HIS A 84 -17.87 -14.62 -18.69
CA HIS A 84 -18.83 -14.63 -19.79
C HIS A 84 -18.29 -14.00 -21.07
N ARG A 85 -17.12 -13.36 -20.99
CA ARG A 85 -16.54 -12.62 -22.11
C ARG A 85 -15.05 -12.87 -22.24
N HIS A 86 -14.56 -12.61 -23.44
CA HIS A 86 -13.14 -12.60 -23.73
C HIS A 86 -12.38 -11.55 -22.89
N GLU A 87 -13.01 -10.44 -22.56
CA GLU A 87 -12.45 -9.37 -21.70
C GLU A 87 -12.17 -9.83 -20.26
N ASP A 88 -12.78 -10.95 -19.84
CA ASP A 88 -12.54 -11.54 -18.51
C ASP A 88 -11.22 -12.34 -18.47
N CYS A 89 -10.61 -12.64 -19.63
CA CYS A 89 -9.32 -13.30 -19.70
C CYS A 89 -8.20 -12.33 -19.30
N ARG A 90 -7.43 -12.68 -18.26
CA ARG A 90 -6.25 -11.94 -17.80
C ARG A 90 -5.01 -12.82 -17.82
N CYS A 91 -3.84 -12.21 -17.99
CA CYS A 91 -2.56 -12.92 -17.99
C CYS A 91 -2.26 -13.52 -16.61
N TRP A 92 -1.63 -14.69 -16.60
CA TRP A 92 -1.10 -15.28 -15.37
C TRP A 92 0.07 -14.45 -14.81
N HIS A 93 0.41 -14.68 -13.54
CA HIS A 93 1.55 -14.02 -12.90
C HIS A 93 2.86 -14.27 -13.68
N GLY A 94 3.64 -13.22 -13.91
CA GLY A 94 4.87 -13.26 -14.72
C GLY A 94 4.66 -13.21 -16.24
N PHE A 95 3.43 -12.96 -16.69
CA PHE A 95 3.11 -12.71 -18.09
C PHE A 95 2.49 -11.34 -18.29
N VAL A 96 2.89 -10.70 -19.38
CA VAL A 96 2.46 -9.36 -19.77
C VAL A 96 1.50 -9.44 -20.95
N ARG A 97 0.49 -8.59 -20.89
CA ARG A 97 -0.57 -8.48 -21.89
C ARG A 97 -0.05 -7.86 -23.19
N GLU A 98 -0.37 -8.50 -24.30
CA GLU A 98 -0.16 -7.93 -25.64
C GLU A 98 -1.49 -7.87 -26.41
N PRO A 99 -1.86 -6.70 -26.99
CA PRO A 99 -1.18 -5.40 -26.89
C PRO A 99 -1.30 -4.79 -25.49
N ALA A 100 -0.35 -3.94 -25.06
CA ALA A 100 -0.37 -3.35 -23.72
C ALA A 100 -1.62 -2.48 -23.43
N SER A 101 -2.33 -2.02 -24.46
CA SER A 101 -3.55 -1.20 -24.34
C SER A 101 -4.76 -2.03 -23.87
N GLU A 102 -5.30 -1.69 -22.69
CA GLU A 102 -6.51 -2.37 -22.15
C GLU A 102 -7.74 -2.24 -23.07
N ASP A 103 -7.80 -1.18 -23.89
CA ASP A 103 -8.89 -0.93 -24.84
C ASP A 103 -8.95 -1.93 -26.01
N GLU A 104 -7.82 -2.56 -26.34
CA GLU A 104 -7.75 -3.54 -27.42
C GLU A 104 -7.98 -4.95 -26.90
N ARG A 105 -8.46 -5.87 -27.74
CA ARG A 105 -8.69 -7.25 -27.31
C ARG A 105 -7.36 -7.95 -27.00
N LEU A 106 -7.23 -8.58 -25.83
CA LEU A 106 -6.07 -9.41 -25.46
C LEU A 106 -5.78 -10.44 -26.57
N GLN A 107 -4.58 -10.38 -27.16
CA GLN A 107 -4.19 -11.31 -28.23
C GLN A 107 -3.43 -12.49 -27.67
N TYR A 108 -2.45 -12.22 -26.80
CA TYR A 108 -1.66 -13.24 -26.12
C TYR A 108 -0.98 -12.63 -24.88
N CYS A 109 -0.52 -13.50 -23.98
CA CYS A 109 0.29 -13.11 -22.84
C CYS A 109 1.72 -13.62 -23.04
N ARG A 110 2.65 -12.69 -23.24
CA ARG A 110 4.08 -13.00 -23.37
C ARG A 110 4.74 -13.11 -22.00
N PRO A 111 5.82 -13.89 -21.85
CA PRO A 111 6.62 -13.84 -20.63
C PRO A 111 7.11 -12.41 -20.38
N ALA A 112 7.09 -11.98 -19.12
CA ALA A 112 7.67 -10.70 -18.73
C ALA A 112 9.20 -10.72 -18.94
N GLU A 113 9.75 -9.60 -19.37
CA GLU A 113 11.19 -9.49 -19.56
C GLU A 113 11.91 -9.28 -18.22
N PRO A 114 13.06 -9.93 -17.97
CA PRO A 114 13.86 -9.64 -16.80
C PRO A 114 14.57 -8.29 -16.95
N CYS A 115 14.73 -7.57 -15.85
CA CYS A 115 15.44 -6.30 -15.85
C CYS A 115 16.95 -6.51 -15.81
N ASN A 116 17.67 -5.82 -16.68
CA ASN A 116 19.13 -5.79 -16.66
C ASN A 116 19.61 -4.73 -15.66
N VAL A 117 20.21 -5.16 -14.55
CA VAL A 117 20.77 -4.26 -13.53
C VAL A 117 22.27 -4.01 -13.72
N SER A 118 22.89 -4.54 -14.79
CA SER A 118 24.35 -4.48 -15.00
C SER A 118 24.93 -3.07 -14.94
N ASP A 119 24.23 -2.08 -15.51
CA ASP A 119 24.65 -0.68 -15.49
C ASP A 119 24.62 -0.09 -14.07
N LEU A 120 23.69 -0.57 -13.24
CA LEU A 120 23.65 -0.19 -11.83
C LEU A 120 24.80 -0.85 -11.06
N LEU A 121 25.13 -2.11 -11.38
CA LEU A 121 26.24 -2.82 -10.75
C LEU A 121 27.60 -2.21 -11.11
N SER A 122 27.76 -1.74 -12.35
CA SER A 122 29.00 -1.13 -12.81
C SER A 122 29.24 0.23 -12.15
N ASN A 123 28.17 0.94 -11.77
CA ASN A 123 28.26 2.22 -11.06
C ASN A 123 28.52 2.09 -9.55
N LEU A 124 28.63 0.86 -9.01
CA LEU A 124 29.08 0.61 -7.65
C LEU A 124 30.62 0.75 -7.57
N THR A 125 31.20 1.85 -8.03
CA THR A 125 32.66 2.07 -8.01
C THR A 125 33.07 3.01 -6.88
N GLY A 126 34.04 2.59 -6.09
CA GLY A 126 34.53 3.30 -4.90
C GLY A 126 35.33 2.37 -3.98
N PRO A 127 36.02 2.90 -2.94
CA PRO A 127 36.71 2.08 -1.96
C PRO A 127 35.74 1.14 -1.23
N GLU A 128 36.15 -0.09 -0.93
CA GLU A 128 35.30 -1.15 -0.37
C GLU A 128 34.43 -0.76 0.83
N ALA A 129 34.92 0.16 1.67
CA ALA A 129 34.18 0.64 2.83
C ALA A 129 32.96 1.51 2.46
N TYR A 130 33.09 2.34 1.41
CA TYR A 130 32.10 3.34 0.99
C TYR A 130 31.29 2.90 -0.24
N LYS A 131 31.55 1.70 -0.74
CA LYS A 131 30.90 1.15 -1.92
C LYS A 131 29.53 0.56 -1.56
N LEU A 132 28.54 0.88 -2.39
CA LEU A 132 27.21 0.31 -2.32
C LEU A 132 27.27 -1.17 -2.77
N LYS A 133 26.57 -2.05 -2.05
CA LYS A 133 26.58 -3.50 -2.26
C LYS A 133 25.19 -3.98 -2.69
N MET A 134 25.15 -5.18 -3.25
CA MET A 134 23.90 -5.78 -3.74
C MET A 134 22.88 -6.07 -2.64
N GLY A 135 23.30 -6.20 -1.38
CA GLY A 135 22.37 -6.44 -0.27
C GLY A 135 21.51 -7.68 -0.56
N SER A 136 20.18 -7.50 -0.58
CA SER A 136 19.24 -8.59 -0.87
C SER A 136 19.16 -8.96 -2.35
N CYS A 137 19.70 -8.13 -3.26
CA CYS A 137 19.75 -8.41 -4.69
C CYS A 137 20.75 -9.53 -5.03
N GLU A 138 21.75 -9.80 -4.19
CA GLU A 138 22.75 -10.86 -4.47
C GLU A 138 22.12 -12.25 -4.52
N ALA A 139 21.13 -12.51 -3.66
CA ALA A 139 20.39 -13.77 -3.64
C ALA A 139 19.29 -13.86 -4.71
N ARG A 140 18.91 -12.73 -5.32
CA ARG A 140 17.73 -12.61 -6.19
C ARG A 140 18.07 -12.37 -7.66
N ALA A 141 19.18 -11.69 -7.94
CA ALA A 141 19.65 -11.45 -9.29
C ALA A 141 20.57 -12.58 -9.73
N ASN A 142 20.21 -13.26 -10.83
CA ASN A 142 21.08 -14.25 -11.43
C ASN A 142 21.91 -13.57 -12.52
N SER A 143 23.21 -13.36 -12.27
CA SER A 143 24.11 -12.76 -13.26
C SER A 143 23.64 -11.39 -13.78
N SER A 144 23.27 -10.48 -12.87
CA SER A 144 22.78 -9.12 -13.19
C SER A 144 21.40 -9.02 -13.83
N LEU A 145 20.65 -10.12 -13.90
CA LEU A 145 19.26 -10.12 -14.33
C LEU A 145 18.36 -10.26 -13.10
N LEU A 146 17.49 -9.27 -12.89
CA LEU A 146 16.45 -9.29 -11.87
C LEU A 146 15.15 -9.78 -12.51
N PRO A 147 14.57 -10.90 -12.06
CA PRO A 147 13.28 -11.37 -12.57
C PRO A 147 12.15 -10.35 -12.39
N ASP A 148 11.17 -10.38 -13.28
CA ASP A 148 9.95 -9.58 -13.21
C ASP A 148 9.17 -9.80 -11.90
N GLY A 149 8.59 -8.73 -11.37
CA GLY A 149 7.81 -8.75 -10.13
C GLY A 149 8.62 -9.00 -8.87
N LEU A 150 9.96 -9.05 -8.97
CA LEU A 150 10.84 -9.13 -7.82
C LEU A 150 11.39 -7.76 -7.47
N ALA A 151 11.13 -7.37 -6.23
CA ALA A 151 11.83 -6.28 -5.58
C ALA A 151 13.12 -6.80 -4.91
N CYS A 152 14.19 -6.01 -4.90
CA CYS A 152 15.36 -6.25 -4.07
C CYS A 152 15.96 -4.91 -3.60
N SER A 153 16.88 -4.94 -2.65
CA SER A 153 17.42 -3.73 -2.04
C SER A 153 18.93 -3.77 -1.98
N LEU A 154 19.56 -2.70 -2.46
CA LEU A 154 20.98 -2.45 -2.27
C LEU A 154 21.25 -2.10 -0.80
N ALA A 155 22.49 -2.29 -0.36
CA ALA A 155 22.86 -2.08 1.03
C ALA A 155 24.26 -1.47 1.16
N CYS A 156 24.45 -0.70 2.24
CA CYS A 156 25.75 -0.27 2.71
C CYS A 156 26.29 -1.24 3.77
N ASN A 157 27.60 -1.17 4.06
CA ASN A 157 28.17 -1.88 5.19
C ASN A 157 27.57 -1.42 6.51
N ALA A 158 27.62 -2.28 7.53
CA ALA A 158 27.23 -1.90 8.89
C ALA A 158 28.00 -0.65 9.35
N GLY A 159 27.28 0.34 9.88
CA GLY A 159 27.85 1.63 10.28
C GLY A 159 27.87 2.70 9.17
N PHE A 160 27.37 2.39 7.96
CA PHE A 160 27.32 3.33 6.85
C PHE A 160 25.89 3.50 6.33
N GLY A 161 25.54 4.73 5.94
CA GLY A 161 24.27 5.10 5.34
C GLY A 161 24.47 5.55 3.90
N ALA A 162 23.47 5.36 3.04
CA ALA A 162 23.52 5.86 1.67
C ALA A 162 23.41 7.38 1.64
N GLN A 163 24.25 8.01 0.82
CA GLN A 163 24.35 9.45 0.65
C GLN A 163 24.24 9.80 -0.84
N LEU A 164 23.42 10.80 -1.15
CA LEU A 164 23.27 11.32 -2.51
C LEU A 164 23.92 12.71 -2.61
N GLY A 165 25.05 12.79 -3.32
CA GLY A 165 25.81 14.05 -3.41
C GLY A 165 26.23 14.55 -2.02
N SER A 166 26.11 15.85 -1.77
CA SER A 166 26.53 16.45 -0.49
C SER A 166 25.47 16.38 0.63
N ASP A 167 24.29 15.83 0.37
CA ASP A 167 23.18 15.81 1.35
C ASP A 167 23.21 14.53 2.20
N ILE A 168 23.60 14.69 3.46
CA ILE A 168 23.71 13.61 4.45
C ILE A 168 22.39 13.31 5.18
N PHE A 169 21.37 14.17 5.06
CA PHE A 169 20.09 13.99 5.76
C PHE A 169 18.99 13.46 4.84
N ARG A 170 19.22 13.50 3.52
CA ARG A 170 18.27 12.96 2.55
C ARG A 170 18.23 11.44 2.61
N ALA A 171 17.07 10.91 2.95
CA ALA A 171 16.80 9.48 2.82
C ALA A 171 16.87 9.06 1.34
N VAL A 172 17.69 8.06 1.06
CA VAL A 172 17.84 7.47 -0.28
C VAL A 172 17.14 6.12 -0.30
N ASP A 173 16.19 5.94 -1.21
CA ASP A 173 15.61 4.63 -1.48
C ASP A 173 16.59 3.80 -2.32
N LEU A 174 16.98 2.65 -1.76
CA LEU A 174 17.89 1.69 -2.37
C LEU A 174 17.15 0.49 -2.98
N THR A 175 15.83 0.55 -3.03
CA THR A 175 14.98 -0.52 -3.55
C THR A 175 14.98 -0.49 -5.07
N LEU A 176 15.13 -1.67 -5.65
CA LEU A 176 14.97 -1.97 -7.06
C LEU A 176 13.69 -2.77 -7.23
N ASP A 177 12.84 -2.33 -8.16
CA ASP A 177 11.61 -3.03 -8.50
C ASP A 177 11.55 -3.20 -10.02
N CYS A 178 11.40 -4.45 -10.46
CA CYS A 178 11.42 -4.81 -11.87
C CYS A 178 10.00 -5.10 -12.36
N GLU A 179 9.55 -4.34 -13.35
CA GLU A 179 8.34 -4.63 -14.09
C GLU A 179 8.67 -4.65 -15.59
N ASP A 180 8.51 -5.82 -16.20
CA ASP A 180 8.62 -6.05 -17.64
C ASP A 180 9.86 -5.42 -18.31
N GLY A 181 11.04 -5.82 -17.85
CA GLY A 181 12.32 -5.32 -18.36
C GLY A 181 12.69 -3.91 -17.91
N THR A 182 11.78 -3.19 -17.23
CA THR A 182 11.98 -1.83 -16.76
C THR A 182 12.07 -1.75 -15.23
N LEU A 183 13.02 -0.96 -14.73
CA LEU A 183 13.13 -0.69 -13.30
C LEU A 183 12.19 0.46 -12.92
N VAL A 184 11.02 0.12 -12.40
CA VAL A 184 9.99 1.09 -11.99
C VAL A 184 10.39 1.82 -10.73
N ARG A 185 11.06 1.13 -9.80
CA ARG A 185 11.77 1.77 -8.68
C ARG A 185 13.26 1.55 -8.85
N ARG A 186 14.00 2.66 -8.74
CA ARG A 186 15.44 2.68 -8.77
C ARG A 186 15.99 3.78 -7.88
N PRO A 187 17.23 3.61 -7.37
CA PRO A 187 17.94 4.69 -6.70
C PRO A 187 18.01 5.94 -7.60
N PRO A 188 17.95 7.14 -7.00
CA PRO A 188 18.04 8.39 -7.74
C PRO A 188 19.33 8.47 -8.54
N GLU A 189 19.23 9.07 -9.72
CA GLU A 189 20.39 9.28 -10.59
C GLU A 189 21.35 10.30 -9.97
N GLY A 190 22.63 9.97 -9.98
CA GLY A 190 23.69 10.83 -9.45
C GLY A 190 24.79 10.02 -8.75
N TYR A 191 25.69 10.76 -8.08
CA TYR A 191 26.74 10.16 -7.28
C TYR A 191 26.13 9.66 -5.97
N LEU A 192 25.92 8.34 -5.91
CA LEU A 192 25.42 7.62 -4.74
C LEU A 192 26.57 6.81 -4.13
N TRP A 193 26.83 6.98 -2.84
CA TRP A 193 27.83 6.20 -2.10
C TRP A 193 27.41 5.99 -0.65
N CYS A 194 28.14 5.15 0.06
CA CYS A 194 27.92 4.90 1.48
C CYS A 194 28.84 5.78 2.32
N SER A 195 28.32 6.46 3.34
CA SER A 195 29.12 7.27 4.28
C SER A 195 28.71 7.04 5.73
N GLU A 196 29.69 7.13 6.62
CA GLU A 196 29.51 7.02 8.07
C GLU A 196 28.71 8.23 8.60
N ALA A 197 28.98 9.42 8.07
CA ALA A 197 28.28 10.65 8.44
C ALA A 197 26.76 10.56 8.22
N SER A 198 26.30 9.93 7.13
CA SER A 198 24.86 9.76 6.86
C SER A 198 24.20 8.72 7.79
N TRP A 199 25.00 7.88 8.45
CA TRP A 199 24.51 6.93 9.45
C TRP A 199 24.44 7.56 10.86
N GLU A 200 25.49 8.26 11.26
CA GLU A 200 25.63 8.75 12.64
C GLU A 200 24.96 10.11 12.90
N LEU A 201 25.02 11.04 11.94
CA LEU A 201 24.58 12.42 12.18
C LEU A 201 23.05 12.55 12.31
N PRO A 202 22.20 11.89 11.50
CA PRO A 202 20.76 12.02 11.64
C PRO A 202 20.22 11.69 13.05
N PRO A 203 20.59 10.56 13.70
CA PRO A 203 20.11 10.26 15.04
C PRO A 203 20.69 11.24 16.09
N LEU A 204 21.93 11.68 15.95
CA LEU A 204 22.53 12.67 16.87
C LEU A 204 21.85 14.04 16.79
N VAL A 205 21.57 14.52 15.57
CA VAL A 205 20.84 15.78 15.34
C VAL A 205 19.42 15.67 15.89
N PHE A 206 18.73 14.54 15.67
CA PHE A 206 17.40 14.31 16.23
C PHE A 206 17.42 14.36 17.77
N LEU A 207 18.39 13.69 18.40
CA LEU A 207 18.56 13.73 19.86
C LEU A 207 18.87 15.15 20.37
N GLY A 208 19.73 15.89 19.68
CA GLY A 208 20.06 17.28 19.99
C GLY A 208 18.84 18.21 19.91
N ILE A 209 18.02 18.07 18.87
CA ILE A 209 16.79 18.85 18.71
C ILE A 209 15.77 18.49 19.78
N ALA A 210 15.56 17.19 20.05
CA ALA A 210 14.61 16.73 21.06
C ALA A 210 14.99 17.21 22.47
N THR A 211 16.28 17.15 22.82
CA THR A 211 16.78 17.64 24.11
C THR A 211 16.64 19.15 24.24
N ALA A 212 17.01 19.92 23.21
CA ALA A 212 16.84 21.37 23.20
C ALA A 212 15.35 21.79 23.30
N ALA A 213 14.47 21.14 22.56
CA ALA A 213 13.03 21.38 22.62
C ALA A 213 12.46 21.09 24.02
N THR A 214 12.92 20.02 24.67
CA THR A 214 12.50 19.66 26.02
C THR A 214 12.97 20.69 27.05
N ALA A 215 14.23 21.16 26.95
CA ALA A 215 14.77 22.19 27.84
C ALA A 215 14.03 23.53 27.67
N LEU A 216 13.79 23.97 26.43
CA LEU A 216 13.02 25.19 26.14
C LEU A 216 11.56 25.06 26.61
N GLY A 217 10.95 23.89 26.43
CA GLY A 217 9.62 23.59 26.94
C GLY A 217 9.54 23.68 28.47
N GLY A 218 10.52 23.09 29.17
CA GLY A 218 10.63 23.18 30.63
C GLY A 218 10.78 24.62 31.13
N ALA A 219 11.70 25.38 30.54
CA ALA A 219 11.90 26.80 30.89
C ALA A 219 10.64 27.65 30.62
N ALA A 220 9.92 27.38 29.53
CA ALA A 220 8.68 28.08 29.22
C ALA A 220 7.57 27.78 30.24
N ILE A 221 7.48 26.54 30.73
CA ILE A 221 6.53 26.14 31.78
C ILE A 221 6.87 26.86 33.10
N GLU A 222 8.14 26.88 33.50
CA GLU A 222 8.59 27.54 34.73
C GLU A 222 8.33 29.06 34.69
N LEU A 223 8.63 29.71 33.57
CA LEU A 223 8.34 31.14 33.37
C LEU A 223 6.84 31.46 33.47
N ARG A 224 5.97 30.55 32.98
CA ARG A 224 4.51 30.70 33.11
C ARG A 224 4.09 30.57 34.57
N GLN A 225 4.62 29.60 35.30
CA GLN A 225 4.31 29.39 36.71
C GLN A 225 4.73 30.61 37.54
N HIS A 226 5.96 31.10 37.38
CA HIS A 226 6.45 32.25 38.13
C HIS A 226 5.67 33.55 37.82
N ARG A 227 5.22 33.75 36.57
CA ARG A 227 4.32 34.88 36.23
C ARG A 227 2.96 34.76 36.92
N LEU A 228 2.40 33.55 37.00
CA LEU A 228 1.14 33.28 37.70
C LEU A 228 1.28 33.59 39.20
N GLU A 229 2.34 33.08 39.84
CA GLU A 229 2.64 33.33 41.25
C GLU A 229 2.78 34.82 41.56
N ARG A 230 3.49 35.59 40.71
CA ARG A 230 3.59 37.04 40.85
C ARG A 230 2.23 37.75 40.77
N ARG A 231 1.34 37.32 39.88
CA ARG A 231 -0.02 37.89 39.76
C ARG A 231 -0.84 37.61 41.03
N TYR A 232 -0.78 36.39 41.55
CA TYR A 232 -1.44 36.04 42.81
C TYR A 232 -0.88 36.84 44.00
N ALA A 233 0.45 36.97 44.11
CA ALA A 233 1.09 37.75 45.17
C ALA A 233 0.70 39.24 45.12
N GLN A 234 0.52 39.82 43.93
CA GLN A 234 0.02 41.19 43.78
C GLN A 234 -1.47 41.32 44.15
N ALA A 235 -2.30 40.35 43.78
CA ALA A 235 -3.73 40.36 44.11
C ALA A 235 -3.99 40.21 45.62
N LEU A 236 -3.11 39.49 46.33
CA LEU A 236 -3.20 39.29 47.78
C LEU A 236 -2.66 40.45 48.63
N LYS A 237 -2.05 41.48 48.02
CA LYS A 237 -1.60 42.65 48.79
C LYS A 237 -2.81 43.39 49.36
N PRO A 238 -2.88 43.60 50.69
CA PRO A 238 -4.01 44.28 51.31
C PRO A 238 -4.11 45.71 50.78
N ARG A 239 -5.31 46.11 50.33
CA ARG A 239 -5.56 47.49 49.91
C ARG A 239 -5.33 48.41 51.12
N PRO A 240 -4.56 49.50 50.96
CA PRO A 240 -4.41 50.47 52.04
C PRO A 240 -5.79 51.06 52.37
N VAL A 241 -6.17 50.97 53.64
CA VAL A 241 -7.40 51.55 54.16
C VAL A 241 -7.32 53.07 53.97
N PRO A 242 -8.31 53.72 53.32
CA PRO A 242 -8.30 55.16 53.15
C PRO A 242 -8.30 55.83 54.53
N ARG A 243 -7.28 56.64 54.83
CA ARG A 243 -7.32 57.50 56.01
C ARG A 243 -8.45 58.52 55.85
N PRO A 244 -9.27 58.76 56.88
CA PRO A 244 -10.38 59.70 56.80
C PRO A 244 -9.87 61.11 56.48
N LYS A 245 -10.45 61.72 55.44
CA LYS A 245 -10.18 63.11 55.04
C LYS A 245 -10.64 64.02 56.17
N ARG A 246 -9.70 64.74 56.77
CA ARG A 246 -9.99 65.87 57.67
C ARG A 246 -10.52 67.02 56.80
N ALA A 247 -11.68 67.54 57.19
CA ALA A 247 -12.41 68.59 56.49
C ALA A 247 -11.59 69.87 56.32
N SER A 248 -11.88 70.55 55.21
CA SER A 248 -11.20 71.69 54.59
C SER A 248 -11.32 73.02 55.35
N SER A 249 -10.35 73.92 55.12
CA SER A 249 -10.60 75.35 54.94
C SER A 249 -9.44 76.07 54.23
N GLY A 250 -9.74 76.80 53.14
CA GLY A 250 -8.85 77.75 52.45
C GLY A 250 -8.36 77.24 51.08
N ALA A 251 -8.95 77.51 49.91
CA ALA A 251 -9.38 78.74 49.22
C ALA A 251 -8.32 79.30 48.24
N SER A 252 -8.79 79.55 47.01
CA SER A 252 -8.24 80.40 45.91
C SER A 252 -7.17 79.77 44.99
N ASN A 253 -7.53 79.44 43.74
CA ASN A 253 -7.41 80.23 42.47
C ASN A 253 -5.98 80.15 41.90
N ASP A 254 -5.66 79.97 40.61
CA ASP A 254 -6.34 80.16 39.33
C ASP A 254 -5.52 79.49 38.18
N HIS A 255 -6.15 79.30 37.01
CA HIS A 255 -5.60 79.29 35.62
C HIS A 255 -4.63 78.16 35.14
N SER A 256 -5.01 77.31 34.16
CA SER A 256 -4.90 77.43 32.67
C SER A 256 -3.44 77.45 32.18
N THR A 257 -2.91 76.57 31.30
CA THR A 257 -3.32 76.10 29.96
C THR A 257 -2.38 74.99 29.42
N GLY A 258 -2.88 74.14 28.51
CA GLY A 258 -2.10 73.48 27.42
C GLY A 258 -1.35 72.18 27.76
N GLU A 259 -1.23 71.15 26.92
CA GLU A 259 -1.63 70.90 25.53
C GLU A 259 -1.75 69.37 25.31
N LEU A 260 -2.46 69.05 24.23
CA LEU A 260 -2.40 67.84 23.39
C LEU A 260 -1.07 67.08 23.38
N PHE A 261 -1.11 65.74 23.27
CA PHE A 261 -0.76 65.05 22.01
C PHE A 261 -1.10 63.55 22.04
N SER A 262 -1.43 63.08 20.84
CA SER A 262 -2.02 61.80 20.47
C SER A 262 -1.03 60.62 20.41
N LEU A 263 -1.61 59.42 20.51
CA LEU A 263 -1.27 58.13 19.86
C LEU A 263 -0.57 58.28 18.48
N PRO A 264 0.24 57.28 18.00
CA PRO A 264 -0.32 55.97 17.64
C PRO A 264 0.59 54.72 17.66
N ASN A 265 -0.10 53.60 17.46
CA ASN A 265 0.29 52.29 16.92
C ASN A 265 1.67 52.14 16.26
N THR A 266 2.31 51.02 16.59
CA THR A 266 2.68 49.94 15.65
C THR A 266 2.59 48.61 16.38
#